data_AF-A0A382JQL0-F1
#
_entry.id   AF-A0A382JQL0-F1
#
_cell.length_a   1.000
_cell.length_b   1.000
_cell.length_c   1.000
_cell.angle_alpha   90.00
_cell.angle_beta   90.00
_cell.angle_gamma   90.00
#
_symmetry.space_group_name_H-M   'P 1'
#
loop_
_entity.id
_entity.type
_entity.pdbx_description
1 polymer ?
#
loop_
_entity_poly.entity_id
_entity_poly.type
_entity_poly.pdbx_seq_one_letter_code
_entity_poly.pdbx_strand_id
1 'polypeptide(L)'
;MALPSYATPVQRTYYYVYIFFCCVVFFFLIAPLVAIIPISFSISPFMVFTDGMMSWPPDPEAWSIRWYRYMVGICTDKVLTTPCGNKWMIGTVNSFFVGFVSTFFATALGTLAALGLSRPHMPFKGLIMSILISPMIVPLIITAAGMFFFYAKLNLVYTFTG
;
A
#
# COMPACT_ATOMS: atom_id res chain seq x y z
N MET A 1 24.04 -10.10 13.05
CA MET A 1 25.26 -9.78 13.84
C MET A 1 25.59 -10.99 14.70
N ALA A 2 26.81 -11.52 14.64
CA ALA A 2 27.19 -12.64 15.49
C ALA A 2 27.28 -12.19 16.95
N LEU A 3 26.84 -13.04 17.89
CA LEU A 3 26.98 -12.77 19.32
C LEU A 3 28.47 -12.72 19.70
N PRO A 4 28.90 -11.75 20.52
CA PRO A 4 30.28 -11.69 21.03
C PRO A 4 30.68 -12.97 21.75
N SER A 5 31.97 -13.33 21.69
CA SER A 5 32.50 -14.57 22.29
C SER A 5 32.32 -14.65 23.82
N TYR A 6 32.15 -13.50 24.49
CA TYR A 6 31.91 -13.40 25.93
C TYR A 6 30.43 -13.37 26.33
N ALA A 7 29.50 -13.58 25.38
CA ALA A 7 28.06 -13.57 25.67
C ALA A 7 27.68 -14.72 26.61
N THR A 8 26.97 -14.40 27.69
CA THR A 8 26.50 -15.43 28.63
C THR A 8 25.45 -16.34 27.97
N PRO A 9 25.27 -17.59 28.43
CA PRO A 9 24.24 -18.49 27.88
C PRO A 9 22.83 -17.86 27.88
N VAL A 10 22.54 -17.07 28.91
CA VAL A 10 21.28 -16.32 29.06
C VAL A 10 21.13 -15.27 27.95
N GLN A 11 22.15 -14.47 27.69
CA GLN A 11 22.13 -13.46 26.62
C GLN A 11 21.98 -14.09 25.24
N ARG A 12 22.63 -15.25 25.01
CA ARG A 12 22.49 -16.00 23.77
C ARG A 12 21.06 -16.52 23.57
N THR A 13 20.42 -17.03 24.62
CA THR A 13 19.00 -17.45 24.57
C THR A 13 18.08 -16.28 24.26
N TYR A 14 18.20 -15.14 24.95
CA TYR A 14 17.39 -13.95 24.68
C TYR A 14 17.53 -13.45 23.25
N TYR A 15 18.74 -13.47 22.69
CA TYR A 15 18.99 -13.07 21.32
C TYR A 15 18.21 -13.94 20.31
N TYR A 16 18.28 -15.27 20.44
CA TYR A 16 17.55 -16.16 19.53
C TYR A 16 16.04 -16.12 19.74
N VAL A 17 15.58 -15.98 20.99
CA VAL A 17 14.15 -15.79 21.30
C VAL A 17 13.63 -14.50 20.68
N TYR A 18 14.39 -13.40 20.76
CA TYR A 18 14.04 -12.13 20.15
C TYR A 18 13.96 -12.24 18.63
N ILE A 19 14.96 -12.87 17.97
CA ILE A 19 14.93 -13.08 16.53
C ILE A 19 13.73 -13.94 16.13
N PHE A 20 13.49 -15.03 16.84
CA PHE A 20 12.34 -15.90 16.58
C PHE A 20 11.03 -15.12 16.71
N PHE A 21 10.87 -14.31 17.75
CA PHE A 21 9.72 -13.44 17.94
C PHE A 21 9.57 -12.44 16.77
N CYS A 22 10.63 -11.74 16.37
CA CYS A 22 10.61 -10.84 15.22
C CYS A 22 10.23 -11.58 13.93
N CYS A 23 10.77 -12.78 13.69
CA CYS A 23 10.42 -13.60 12.53
C CYS A 23 8.94 -13.99 12.54
N VAL A 24 8.38 -14.37 13.69
CA VAL A 24 6.94 -14.68 13.84
C VAL A 24 6.10 -13.44 13.57
N VAL A 25 6.48 -12.28 14.11
CA VAL A 25 5.77 -11.01 13.87
C VAL A 25 5.80 -10.64 12.39
N PHE A 26 6.98 -10.69 11.73
CA PHE A 26 7.08 -10.41 10.30
C PHE A 26 6.32 -11.41 9.44
N PHE A 27 6.37 -12.70 9.77
CA PHE A 27 5.58 -13.70 9.11
C PHE A 27 4.08 -13.39 9.24
N PHE A 28 3.60 -13.06 10.44
CA PHE A 28 2.20 -12.70 10.66
C PHE A 28 1.77 -11.46 9.84
N LEU A 29 2.62 -10.44 9.75
CA LEU A 29 2.34 -9.24 8.96
C LEU A 29 2.31 -9.50 7.44
N ILE A 30 3.12 -10.46 6.95
CA ILE A 30 3.25 -10.79 5.52
C ILE A 30 2.33 -11.96 5.12
N ALA A 31 1.87 -12.78 6.06
CA ALA A 31 1.06 -13.98 5.85
C ALA A 31 -0.10 -13.80 4.83
N PRO A 32 -0.92 -12.73 4.86
CA PRO A 32 -1.97 -12.57 3.86
C PRO A 32 -1.43 -12.40 2.43
N LEU A 33 -0.24 -11.82 2.25
CA LEU A 33 0.38 -11.68 0.93
C LEU A 33 0.81 -13.04 0.36
N VAL A 34 1.21 -13.99 1.22
CA VAL A 34 1.57 -15.35 0.80
C VAL A 34 0.38 -16.07 0.16
N ALA A 35 -0.85 -15.78 0.59
CA ALA A 35 -2.06 -16.32 -0.04
C ALA A 35 -2.42 -15.60 -1.35
N ILE A 36 -2.23 -14.28 -1.40
CA ILE A 36 -2.59 -13.46 -2.58
C ILE A 36 -1.66 -13.74 -3.77
N ILE A 37 -0.37 -13.99 -3.53
CA ILE A 37 0.62 -14.19 -4.60
C ILE A 37 0.26 -15.39 -5.50
N PRO A 38 -0.03 -16.61 -5.00
CA PRO A 38 -0.45 -17.71 -5.86
C PRO A 38 -1.75 -17.42 -6.60
N ILE A 39 -2.72 -16.78 -5.93
CA ILE A 39 -4.04 -16.47 -6.51
C ILE A 39 -3.91 -15.51 -7.70
N SER A 40 -2.93 -14.60 -7.70
CA SER A 40 -2.70 -13.71 -8.85
C SER A 40 -2.24 -14.45 -10.11
N PHE A 41 -1.80 -15.70 -9.99
CA PHE A 41 -1.52 -16.60 -11.10
C PHE A 41 -2.69 -17.54 -11.41
N SER A 42 -3.89 -17.34 -10.86
CA SER A 42 -5.04 -18.19 -11.16
C SER A 42 -5.64 -17.88 -12.53
N ILE A 43 -6.08 -18.93 -13.25
CA ILE A 43 -6.90 -18.79 -14.46
C ILE A 43 -8.37 -18.47 -14.16
N SER A 44 -8.82 -18.63 -12.92
CA SER A 44 -10.20 -18.33 -12.52
C SER A 44 -10.49 -16.83 -12.60
N PRO A 45 -11.67 -16.39 -13.07
CA PRO A 45 -12.09 -14.99 -12.99
C PRO A 45 -12.30 -14.53 -11.53
N PHE A 46 -12.43 -15.48 -10.60
CA PHE A 46 -12.57 -15.22 -9.17
C PHE A 46 -11.23 -15.40 -8.45
N MET A 47 -10.93 -14.53 -7.48
CA MET A 47 -9.71 -14.58 -6.66
C MET A 47 -9.83 -15.66 -5.57
N VAL A 48 -9.89 -16.92 -6.01
CA VAL A 48 -10.02 -18.11 -5.15
C VAL A 48 -9.00 -19.15 -5.57
N PHE A 49 -8.60 -20.01 -4.62
CA PHE A 49 -7.86 -21.21 -4.95
C PHE A 49 -8.79 -22.18 -5.70
N THR A 50 -8.41 -22.57 -6.91
CA THR A 50 -9.16 -23.54 -7.71
C THR A 50 -8.81 -24.96 -7.29
N ASP A 51 -9.71 -25.92 -7.57
CA ASP A 51 -9.47 -27.33 -7.26
C ASP A 51 -8.18 -27.85 -7.93
N GLY A 52 -7.89 -27.41 -9.16
CA GLY A 52 -6.64 -27.75 -9.87
C GLY A 52 -5.37 -27.11 -9.30
N MET A 53 -5.47 -25.99 -8.57
CA MET A 53 -4.33 -25.43 -7.83
C MET A 53 -4.04 -26.20 -6.54
N MET A 54 -5.07 -26.78 -5.93
CA MET A 54 -4.98 -27.52 -4.67
C MET A 54 -4.77 -29.03 -4.88
N SER A 55 -4.92 -29.54 -6.11
CA SER A 55 -4.67 -30.94 -6.42
C SER A 55 -3.21 -31.32 -6.20
N TRP A 56 -2.97 -32.59 -5.86
CA TRP A 56 -1.61 -33.15 -5.77
C TRP A 56 -1.47 -34.31 -6.77
N PRO A 57 -0.75 -34.13 -7.90
CA PRO A 57 0.01 -32.94 -8.30
C PRO A 57 -0.87 -31.75 -8.75
N PRO A 58 -0.37 -30.51 -8.66
CA PRO A 58 -1.08 -29.33 -9.17
C PRO A 58 -1.28 -29.44 -10.68
N ASP A 59 -2.49 -29.15 -11.16
CA ASP A 59 -2.77 -29.11 -12.59
C ASP A 59 -2.08 -27.89 -13.22
N PRO A 60 -1.15 -28.07 -14.18
CA PRO A 60 -0.50 -26.96 -14.87
C PRO A 60 -1.49 -26.00 -15.56
N GLU A 61 -2.67 -26.48 -15.98
CA GLU A 61 -3.68 -25.67 -16.66
C GLU A 61 -4.40 -24.69 -15.71
N ALA A 62 -4.31 -24.90 -14.39
CA ALA A 62 -4.91 -24.03 -13.39
C ALA A 62 -4.13 -22.71 -13.17
N TRP A 63 -2.89 -22.62 -13.68
CA TRP A 63 -1.99 -21.48 -13.51
C TRP A 63 -1.86 -20.65 -14.79
N SER A 64 -1.92 -19.33 -14.68
CA SER A 64 -1.87 -18.39 -15.80
C SER A 64 -1.35 -17.00 -15.38
N ILE A 65 -0.64 -16.33 -16.28
CA ILE A 65 -0.23 -14.92 -16.13
C ILE A 65 -1.27 -13.94 -16.71
N ARG A 66 -2.50 -14.39 -16.94
CA ARG A 66 -3.59 -13.59 -17.54
C ARG A 66 -3.74 -12.22 -16.88
N TRP A 67 -3.81 -12.18 -15.55
CA TRP A 67 -4.06 -10.94 -14.82
C TRP A 67 -2.96 -9.89 -15.02
N TYR A 68 -1.71 -10.33 -15.12
CA TYR A 68 -0.58 -9.47 -15.44
C TYR A 68 -0.65 -8.94 -16.88
N ARG A 69 -1.07 -9.76 -17.83
CA ARG A 69 -1.31 -9.32 -19.22
C ARG A 69 -2.46 -8.31 -19.31
N TYR A 70 -3.54 -8.54 -18.57
CA TYR A 70 -4.67 -7.63 -18.47
C TYR A 70 -4.28 -6.29 -17.86
N MET A 71 -3.37 -6.28 -16.88
CA MET A 71 -2.85 -5.04 -16.29
C MET A 71 -2.22 -4.13 -17.35
N VAL A 72 -1.48 -4.69 -18.31
CA VAL A 72 -0.83 -3.95 -19.41
C VAL A 72 -1.70 -3.81 -20.66
N GLY A 73 -2.98 -4.23 -20.62
CA GLY A 73 -3.90 -4.10 -21.75
C GLY A 73 -3.78 -5.19 -22.83
N ILE A 74 -3.01 -6.25 -22.58
CA ILE A 74 -2.88 -7.39 -23.49
C ILE A 74 -3.99 -8.39 -23.16
N CYS A 75 -5.06 -8.38 -23.94
CA CYS A 75 -6.18 -9.31 -23.79
C CYS A 75 -6.20 -10.28 -24.96
N THR A 76 -5.68 -11.49 -24.75
CA THR A 76 -5.56 -12.54 -25.78
C THR A 76 -6.49 -13.72 -25.49
N ASP A 77 -7.29 -13.65 -24.42
CA ASP A 77 -8.12 -14.77 -23.99
C ASP A 77 -9.36 -14.93 -24.88
N LYS A 78 -9.62 -16.18 -25.27
CA LYS A 78 -10.76 -16.56 -26.12
C LYS A 78 -12.11 -16.35 -25.44
N VAL A 79 -12.14 -16.29 -24.10
CA VAL A 79 -13.33 -16.06 -23.29
C VAL A 79 -13.09 -14.80 -22.43
N LEU A 80 -13.67 -13.68 -22.84
CA LEU A 80 -13.56 -12.41 -22.13
C LEU A 80 -14.53 -12.41 -20.92
N THR A 81 -14.04 -12.78 -19.75
CA THR A 81 -14.81 -12.64 -18.49
C THR A 81 -14.78 -11.22 -17.92
N THR A 82 -13.82 -10.42 -18.36
CA THR A 82 -13.55 -9.05 -17.89
C THR A 82 -13.39 -8.11 -19.08
N PRO A 83 -13.96 -6.89 -19.05
CA PRO A 83 -13.78 -5.92 -20.12
C PRO A 83 -12.29 -5.62 -20.36
N CYS A 84 -11.81 -5.86 -21.58
CA CYS A 84 -10.44 -5.53 -21.94
C CYS A 84 -10.24 -4.01 -21.98
N GLY A 85 -9.20 -3.51 -21.33
CA GLY A 85 -8.81 -2.11 -21.46
C GLY A 85 -7.58 -1.74 -20.65
N ASN A 86 -7.05 -0.55 -20.95
CA ASN A 86 -5.80 -0.05 -20.36
C ASN A 86 -6.02 0.70 -19.04
N LYS A 87 -7.22 0.61 -18.46
CA LYS A 87 -7.60 1.40 -17.27
C LYS A 87 -6.72 1.11 -16.06
N TRP A 88 -6.30 -0.15 -15.88
CA TRP A 88 -5.39 -0.55 -14.80
C TRP A 88 -3.99 0.02 -14.97
N MET A 89 -3.45 0.01 -16.20
CA MET A 89 -2.16 0.64 -16.52
C MET A 89 -2.22 2.15 -16.28
N ILE A 90 -3.24 2.82 -16.82
CA ILE A 90 -3.43 4.27 -16.67
C ILE A 90 -3.60 4.64 -15.19
N GLY A 91 -4.42 3.89 -14.46
CA GLY A 91 -4.60 4.08 -13.01
C GLY A 91 -3.28 3.95 -12.26
N THR A 92 -2.49 2.93 -12.56
CA THR A 92 -1.16 2.73 -11.95
C THR A 92 -0.23 3.91 -12.22
N VAL A 93 -0.12 4.36 -13.47
CA VAL A 93 0.72 5.50 -13.84
C VAL A 93 0.26 6.78 -13.14
N ASN A 94 -1.05 7.04 -13.12
CA ASN A 94 -1.62 8.20 -12.44
C ASN A 94 -1.34 8.15 -10.93
N SER A 95 -1.47 6.99 -10.29
CA SER A 95 -1.15 6.80 -8.87
C SER A 95 0.32 7.06 -8.57
N PHE A 96 1.24 6.59 -9.42
CA PHE A 96 2.66 6.89 -9.27
C PHE A 96 2.95 8.38 -9.39
N PHE A 97 2.38 9.04 -10.40
CA PHE A 97 2.55 10.48 -10.61
C PHE A 97 2.03 11.30 -9.42
N VAL A 98 0.76 11.08 -9.05
CA VAL A 98 0.12 11.81 -7.93
C VAL A 98 0.82 11.51 -6.61
N GLY A 99 1.13 10.24 -6.35
CA GLY A 99 1.83 9.81 -5.13
C GLY A 99 3.20 10.44 -4.99
N PHE A 100 3.99 10.49 -6.08
CA PHE A 100 5.31 11.11 -6.07
C PHE A 100 5.25 12.61 -5.83
N VAL A 101 4.41 13.33 -6.59
CA VAL A 101 4.25 14.79 -6.45
C VAL A 101 3.72 15.15 -5.07
N SER A 102 2.70 14.43 -4.58
CA SER A 102 2.16 14.62 -3.23
C SER A 102 3.21 14.39 -2.14
N THR A 103 3.98 13.30 -2.24
CA THR A 103 5.04 12.98 -1.27
C THR A 103 6.10 14.08 -1.24
N PHE A 104 6.52 14.59 -2.39
CA PHE A 104 7.50 15.66 -2.48
C PHE A 104 7.04 16.92 -1.74
N PHE A 105 5.84 17.43 -2.06
CA PHE A 105 5.30 18.62 -1.43
C PHE A 105 4.99 18.41 0.06
N ALA A 106 4.39 17.27 0.42
CA ALA A 106 4.07 16.95 1.82
C ALA A 106 5.35 16.86 2.68
N THR A 107 6.40 16.22 2.17
CA THR A 107 7.68 16.09 2.90
C THR A 107 8.38 17.44 3.01
N ALA A 108 8.43 18.23 1.93
CA ALA A 108 9.06 19.55 1.95
C ALA A 108 8.34 20.50 2.94
N LEU A 109 7.03 20.66 2.80
CA LEU A 109 6.24 21.54 3.67
C LEU A 109 6.19 21.02 5.11
N GLY A 110 6.05 19.70 5.31
CA GLY A 110 6.06 19.07 6.63
C GLY A 110 7.39 19.24 7.35
N THR A 111 8.52 19.10 6.63
CA THR A 111 9.85 19.33 7.20
C THR A 111 10.04 20.79 7.59
N LEU A 112 9.62 21.74 6.74
CA LEU A 112 9.67 23.17 7.07
C LEU A 112 8.82 23.50 8.30
N ALA A 113 7.61 22.95 8.39
CA ALA A 113 6.73 23.13 9.54
C ALA A 113 7.35 22.53 10.83
N ALA A 114 7.95 21.34 10.74
CA ALA A 114 8.63 20.69 11.87
C ALA A 114 9.84 21.50 12.36
N LEU A 115 10.64 22.07 11.45
CA LEU A 115 11.77 22.94 11.78
C LEU A 115 11.33 24.25 12.44
N GLY A 116 10.19 24.81 12.03
CA GLY A 116 9.59 25.98 12.69
C GLY A 116 9.11 25.65 14.11
N LEU A 117 8.29 24.61 14.24
CA LEU A 117 7.64 24.21 15.49
C LEU A 117 8.59 23.65 16.56
N SER A 118 9.77 23.18 16.16
CA SER A 118 10.80 22.72 17.08
C SER A 118 11.52 23.87 17.80
N ARG A 119 11.39 25.11 17.33
CA ARG A 119 12.05 26.27 17.96
C ARG A 119 11.41 26.60 19.31
N PRO A 120 12.20 26.83 20.39
CA PRO A 120 11.69 27.19 21.71
C PRO A 120 10.89 28.49 21.74
N HIS A 121 11.18 29.43 20.84
CA HIS A 121 10.55 30.75 20.78
C HIS A 121 9.38 30.85 19.80
N MET A 122 8.79 29.73 19.38
CA MET A 122 7.66 29.77 18.45
C MET A 122 6.39 30.28 19.17
N PRO A 123 5.80 31.41 18.73
CA PRO A 123 4.57 31.91 19.32
C PRO A 123 3.39 30.98 18.99
N PHE A 124 2.42 30.89 19.90
CA PHE A 124 1.17 30.13 19.72
C PHE A 124 1.34 28.65 19.29
N LYS A 125 2.47 28.00 19.64
CA LYS A 125 2.79 26.62 19.26
C LYS A 125 1.63 25.63 19.47
N GLY A 126 0.96 25.69 20.63
CA GLY A 126 -0.16 24.80 20.94
C GLY A 126 -1.33 24.94 19.98
N LEU A 127 -1.71 26.19 19.65
CA LEU A 127 -2.79 26.48 18.70
C LEU A 127 -2.42 26.02 17.28
N ILE A 128 -1.20 26.32 16.84
CA ILE A 128 -0.72 25.90 15.50
C ILE A 128 -0.69 24.38 15.38
N MET A 129 -0.17 23.66 16.39
CA MET A 129 -0.20 22.20 16.38
C MET A 129 -1.63 21.64 16.38
N SER A 130 -2.56 22.24 17.13
CA SER A 130 -3.96 21.79 17.14
C SER A 130 -4.63 21.92 15.77
N ILE A 131 -4.37 23.02 15.05
CA ILE A 131 -4.88 23.23 13.69
C ILE A 131 -4.29 22.18 12.74
N LEU A 132 -2.99 21.90 12.82
CA LEU A 132 -2.32 20.92 11.97
C LEU A 132 -2.78 19.48 12.22
N ILE A 133 -3.10 19.12 13.46
CA ILE A 133 -3.57 17.78 13.84
C ILE A 133 -5.07 17.61 13.58
N SER A 134 -5.85 18.70 13.64
CA SER A 134 -7.32 18.66 13.46
C SER A 134 -7.82 17.86 12.25
N PRO A 135 -7.20 17.89 11.05
CA PRO A 135 -7.68 17.14 9.89
C PRO A 135 -7.52 15.63 10.06
N MET A 136 -6.62 15.17 10.92
CA MET A 136 -6.43 13.74 11.19
C MET A 136 -7.57 13.15 12.03
N ILE A 137 -8.31 13.99 12.75
CA ILE A 137 -9.46 13.58 13.57
C ILE A 137 -10.73 13.54 12.71
N VAL A 138 -10.82 14.37 11.67
CA VAL A 138 -12.01 14.44 10.82
C VAL A 138 -12.12 13.16 9.96
N PRO A 139 -13.30 12.50 9.93
CA PRO A 139 -13.49 11.32 9.09
C PRO A 139 -13.24 11.61 7.61
N LEU A 140 -12.40 10.77 6.99
CA LEU A 140 -12.01 10.89 5.58
C LEU A 140 -13.21 10.97 4.62
N ILE A 141 -14.32 10.29 4.93
CA ILE A 141 -15.53 10.31 4.10
C ILE A 141 -16.15 11.70 4.04
N ILE A 142 -16.19 12.42 5.17
CA ILE A 142 -16.79 13.75 5.26
C ILE A 142 -15.92 14.76 4.51
N THR A 143 -14.60 14.71 4.71
CA THR A 143 -13.66 15.57 3.99
C THR A 143 -13.69 15.31 2.49
N ALA A 144 -13.76 14.03 2.07
CA ALA A 144 -13.82 13.64 0.67
C ALA A 144 -15.10 14.15 -0.01
N ALA A 145 -16.26 14.01 0.62
CA ALA A 145 -17.52 14.52 0.09
C ALA A 145 -17.49 16.06 -0.06
N GLY A 146 -16.98 16.77 0.95
CA GLY A 146 -16.84 18.22 0.91
C GLY A 146 -15.90 18.69 -0.21
N MET A 147 -14.74 18.04 -0.35
CA MET A 147 -13.78 18.31 -1.43
C MET A 147 -14.38 18.03 -2.80
N PHE A 148 -15.10 16.91 -2.98
CA PHE A 148 -15.75 16.59 -4.25
C PHE A 148 -16.72 17.69 -4.71
N PHE A 149 -17.61 18.16 -3.83
CA PHE A 149 -18.53 19.25 -4.19
C PHE A 149 -17.81 20.58 -4.47
N PHE A 150 -16.71 20.86 -3.77
CA PHE A 150 -15.89 22.04 -4.02
C PHE A 150 -15.23 21.97 -5.41
N TYR A 151 -14.56 20.87 -5.74
CA TYR A 151 -13.91 20.69 -7.04
C TYR A 151 -14.92 20.54 -8.19
N ALA A 152 -16.12 20.01 -7.93
CA ALA A 152 -17.21 19.95 -8.90
C ALA A 152 -17.66 21.34 -9.36
N LYS A 153 -17.80 22.29 -8.42
CA LYS A 153 -18.11 23.69 -8.77
C LYS A 153 -17.03 24.35 -9.63
N LEU A 154 -15.77 23.93 -9.46
CA LEU A 154 -14.63 24.44 -10.21
C LEU A 154 -14.37 23.65 -11.51
N ASN A 155 -15.15 22.61 -11.82
CA ASN A 155 -14.93 21.69 -12.93
C ASN A 155 -13.55 21.00 -12.91
N LEU A 156 -12.99 20.78 -11.73
CA LEU A 156 -11.68 20.13 -11.55
C LEU A 156 -11.79 18.63 -11.23
N VAL A 157 -12.99 18.07 -11.10
CA VAL A 157 -13.20 16.66 -10.75
C VAL A 157 -12.58 15.75 -11.81
N TYR A 158 -11.90 14.70 -11.38
CA TYR A 158 -11.20 13.73 -12.23
C TYR A 158 -9.99 14.31 -12.99
N THR A 159 -9.40 15.40 -12.49
CA THR A 159 -8.17 15.99 -13.06
C THR A 159 -6.97 15.77 -12.12
N PHE A 160 -5.77 16.12 -12.56
CA PHE A 160 -4.59 16.09 -11.69
C PHE A 160 -4.51 17.31 -10.75
N THR A 161 -5.29 18.35 -11.02
CA THR A 161 -5.26 19.64 -10.33
C THR A 161 -6.37 19.82 -9.30
N GLY A 162 -7.31 18.88 -9.21
CA GLY A 162 -8.39 18.87 -8.23
C GLY A 162 -9.15 17.54 -8.19
#